data_AF-A0A0B6XU31-F1
#
_entry.id   AF-A0A0B6XU31-F1
#
_cell.length_a   1.000
_cell.length_b   1.000
_cell.length_c   1.000
_cell.angle_alpha   90.00
_cell.angle_beta   90.00
_cell.angle_gamma   90.00
#
_symmetry.space_group_name_H-M   'P 1'
#
loop_
_entity.id
_entity.type
_entity.pdbx_description
1 polymer ?
#
loop_
_entity_poly.entity_id
_entity_poly.type
_entity_poly.pdbx_seq_one_letter_code
_entity_poly.pdbx_strand_id
1 'polypeptide(L)'
;LYNLKVRFAEQSLIYTYCGIVLVAINPYEYLDIYSNDIIQAYSGQDMGAMDPHIFAVAEEAYKQMSRFDRNQSIIVSGESGAGKTVSAKFAMRYFATVGGSQAETQVERKVLASNPIMEAIGNAKTTRNDNSSRFGKYIEISFSKQHSIVGAHMRTYLLE
;
A
#
# COMPACT_ATOMS: atom_id res chain seq x y z
N LEU A 1 -2.57 5.28 -23.40
CA LEU A 1 -2.50 6.70 -22.95
C LEU A 1 -3.89 7.33 -22.83
N TYR A 2 -4.71 7.35 -23.89
CA TYR A 2 -6.04 8.00 -23.88
C TYR A 2 -6.94 7.57 -22.71
N ASN A 3 -7.12 6.26 -22.48
CA ASN A 3 -7.97 5.75 -21.38
C ASN A 3 -7.56 6.27 -19.99
N LEU A 4 -6.26 6.27 -19.69
CA LEU A 4 -5.75 6.77 -18.41
C LEU A 4 -5.98 8.28 -18.27
N LYS A 5 -5.81 9.04 -19.36
CA LYS A 5 -6.04 10.48 -19.36
C LYS A 5 -7.50 10.82 -19.07
N VAL A 6 -8.45 10.16 -19.74
CA VAL A 6 -9.89 10.37 -19.53
C VAL A 6 -10.28 10.02 -18.10
N ARG A 7 -9.90 8.83 -17.61
CA ARG A 7 -10.21 8.39 -16.24
C ARG A 7 -9.66 9.35 -15.19
N PHE A 8 -8.43 9.80 -15.34
CA PHE A 8 -7.81 10.70 -14.38
C PHE A 8 -8.36 12.13 -14.47
N ALA A 9 -8.36 12.72 -15.66
CA ALA A 9 -8.67 14.15 -15.84
C ALA A 9 -10.17 14.47 -15.85
N GLU A 10 -11.03 13.54 -16.26
CA GLU A 10 -12.47 13.77 -16.39
C GLU A 10 -13.29 13.10 -15.29
N GLN A 11 -12.77 12.02 -14.69
CA GLN A 11 -13.49 11.22 -13.69
C GLN A 11 -12.82 11.20 -12.30
N SER A 12 -11.65 11.86 -12.16
CA SER A 12 -10.84 11.85 -10.93
C SER A 12 -10.51 10.43 -10.42
N LEU A 13 -10.44 9.44 -11.33
CA LEU A 13 -10.12 8.06 -11.01
C LEU A 13 -8.61 7.84 -11.13
N ILE A 14 -7.95 7.65 -9.99
CA ILE A 14 -6.49 7.49 -9.92
C ILE A 14 -6.01 6.05 -10.13
N TYR A 15 -6.89 5.08 -9.94
CA TYR A 15 -6.57 3.66 -10.02
C TYR A 15 -7.17 3.03 -11.28
N THR A 16 -6.38 2.22 -11.97
CA THR A 16 -6.81 1.49 -13.17
C THR A 16 -6.05 0.17 -13.28
N TYR A 17 -6.74 -0.93 -13.56
CA TYR A 17 -6.07 -2.20 -13.86
C TYR A 17 -5.50 -2.22 -15.28
N CYS A 18 -4.31 -2.80 -15.41
CA CYS A 18 -3.67 -3.15 -16.67
C CYS A 18 -3.25 -4.63 -16.56
N GLY A 19 -4.18 -5.53 -16.89
CA GLY A 19 -4.04 -6.96 -16.60
C GLY A 19 -3.89 -7.19 -15.10
N ILE A 20 -2.80 -7.83 -14.69
CA ILE A 20 -2.48 -8.11 -13.27
C ILE A 20 -1.86 -6.91 -12.53
N VAL A 21 -1.53 -5.83 -13.24
CA VAL A 21 -0.85 -4.66 -12.67
C VAL A 21 -1.88 -3.59 -12.32
N LEU A 22 -1.79 -3.03 -11.11
CA LEU A 22 -2.52 -1.83 -10.74
C LEU A 22 -1.70 -0.59 -11.11
N VAL A 23 -2.26 0.24 -12.00
CA VAL A 23 -1.73 1.57 -12.29
C VAL A 23 -2.33 2.57 -11.30
N ALA A 24 -1.48 3.32 -10.61
CA ALA A 24 -1.85 4.40 -9.70
C ALA A 24 -1.24 5.72 -10.20
N ILE A 25 -2.08 6.74 -10.43
CA ILE A 25 -1.66 8.07 -10.85
C ILE A 25 -1.74 9.01 -9.65
N ASN A 26 -0.64 9.69 -9.32
CA ASN A 26 -0.61 10.60 -8.17
C ASN A 26 -1.51 11.82 -8.42
N PRO A 27 -2.57 12.04 -7.62
CA PRO A 27 -3.49 13.17 -7.82
C PRO A 27 -2.96 14.49 -7.25
N TYR A 28 -1.91 14.48 -6.40
CA TYR A 28 -1.44 15.64 -5.62
C TYR A 28 -2.51 16.33 -4.75
N GLU A 29 -3.64 15.64 -4.51
CA GLU A 29 -4.70 16.06 -3.63
C GLU A 29 -5.14 14.91 -2.72
N TYR A 30 -5.83 15.25 -1.63
CA TYR A 30 -6.42 14.27 -0.75
C TYR A 30 -7.74 13.77 -1.33
N LEU A 31 -7.87 12.44 -1.44
CA LEU A 31 -9.09 11.78 -1.87
C LEU A 31 -9.69 11.00 -0.71
N ASP A 32 -11.00 11.09 -0.52
CA ASP A 32 -11.74 10.38 0.54
C ASP A 32 -12.08 8.93 0.13
N ILE A 33 -11.06 8.18 -0.29
CA ILE A 33 -11.17 6.79 -0.76
C ILE A 33 -10.39 5.82 0.14
N TYR A 34 -9.91 6.30 1.29
CA TYR A 34 -9.05 5.55 2.21
C TYR A 34 -9.62 5.47 3.63
N SER A 35 -10.94 5.67 3.78
CA SER A 35 -11.63 5.53 5.06
C SER A 35 -11.73 4.06 5.48
N ASN A 36 -12.05 3.83 6.75
CA ASN A 36 -12.23 2.47 7.26
C ASN A 36 -13.43 1.77 6.60
N ASP A 37 -14.48 2.53 6.25
CA ASP A 37 -15.65 1.99 5.55
C ASP A 37 -15.28 1.43 4.18
N ILE A 38 -14.38 2.13 3.47
CA ILE A 38 -13.85 1.63 2.20
C ILE A 38 -13.02 0.37 2.41
N ILE A 39 -12.16 0.31 3.45
CA ILE A 39 -11.40 -0.92 3.77
C ILE A 39 -12.36 -2.11 3.96
N GLN A 40 -13.43 -1.93 4.73
CA GLN A 40 -14.43 -2.98 4.97
C GLN A 40 -15.18 -3.37 3.69
N ALA A 41 -15.48 -2.41 2.81
CA ALA A 41 -16.13 -2.69 1.54
C ALA A 41 -15.28 -3.57 0.61
N TYR A 42 -13.95 -3.45 0.64
CA TYR A 42 -13.04 -4.30 -0.13
C TYR A 42 -12.79 -5.67 0.54
N SER A 43 -12.98 -5.79 1.85
CA SER A 43 -12.75 -7.03 2.60
C SER A 43 -13.64 -8.18 2.09
N GLY A 44 -13.02 -9.33 1.82
CA GLY A 44 -13.67 -10.54 1.31
C GLY A 44 -13.98 -10.53 -0.19
N GLN A 45 -13.91 -9.38 -0.86
CA GLN A 45 -14.28 -9.25 -2.27
C GLN A 45 -13.22 -9.86 -3.19
N ASP A 46 -13.64 -10.27 -4.40
CA ASP A 46 -12.71 -10.65 -5.46
C ASP A 46 -12.18 -9.40 -6.18
N MET A 47 -10.93 -9.43 -6.66
CA MET A 47 -10.24 -8.28 -7.25
C MET A 47 -11.02 -7.60 -8.41
N GLY A 48 -11.84 -8.35 -9.15
CA GLY A 48 -12.67 -7.84 -10.26
C GLY A 48 -14.12 -7.52 -9.89
N ALA A 49 -14.54 -7.76 -8.64
CA ALA A 49 -15.88 -7.45 -8.17
C ALA A 49 -16.03 -5.99 -7.74
N MET A 50 -14.92 -5.33 -7.44
CA MET A 50 -14.86 -3.93 -6.98
C MET A 50 -14.01 -3.08 -7.94
N ASP A 51 -14.15 -1.77 -7.83
CA ASP A 51 -13.33 -0.83 -8.59
C ASP A 51 -11.83 -1.02 -8.32
N PRO A 52 -10.95 -0.65 -9.28
CA PRO A 52 -9.52 -0.73 -9.06
C PRO A 52 -9.09 0.09 -7.85
N HIS A 53 -8.39 -0.53 -6.91
CA HIS A 53 -7.90 0.15 -5.71
C HIS A 53 -6.70 -0.57 -5.10
N ILE A 54 -5.85 0.15 -4.35
CA ILE A 54 -4.72 -0.47 -3.62
C ILE A 54 -5.19 -1.49 -2.59
N PHE A 55 -6.39 -1.29 -2.04
CA PHE A 55 -7.02 -2.25 -1.11
C PHE A 55 -7.42 -3.56 -1.78
N ALA A 56 -7.84 -3.53 -3.05
CA ALA A 56 -8.12 -4.76 -3.78
C ALA A 56 -6.84 -5.59 -4.00
N VAL A 57 -5.69 -4.94 -4.25
CA VAL A 57 -4.40 -5.63 -4.34
C VAL A 57 -3.97 -6.20 -2.99
N ALA A 58 -4.18 -5.46 -1.90
CA ALA A 58 -3.90 -5.93 -0.55
C ALA A 58 -4.80 -7.12 -0.17
N GLU A 59 -6.09 -7.06 -0.49
CA GLU A 59 -7.05 -8.13 -0.22
C GLU A 59 -6.73 -9.39 -1.01
N GLU A 60 -6.41 -9.26 -2.29
CA GLU A 60 -6.03 -10.42 -3.11
C GLU A 60 -4.78 -11.09 -2.53
N ALA A 61 -3.76 -10.32 -2.13
CA ALA A 61 -2.59 -10.87 -1.45
C ALA A 61 -2.96 -11.55 -0.13
N TYR A 62 -3.82 -10.95 0.69
CA TYR A 62 -4.27 -11.53 1.96
C TYR A 62 -5.04 -12.85 1.76
N LYS A 63 -5.99 -12.89 0.81
CA LYS A 63 -6.74 -14.09 0.43
C LYS A 63 -5.85 -15.19 -0.12
N GLN A 64 -4.91 -14.87 -1.01
CA GLN A 64 -3.97 -15.84 -1.57
C GLN A 64 -3.06 -16.42 -0.49
N MET A 65 -2.57 -15.58 0.44
CA MET A 65 -1.79 -16.02 1.59
C MET A 65 -2.60 -16.99 2.47
N SER A 66 -3.84 -16.62 2.80
CA SER A 66 -4.71 -17.43 3.68
C SER A 66 -5.14 -18.75 3.04
N ARG A 67 -5.47 -18.72 1.74
CA ARG A 67 -5.98 -19.89 1.01
C ARG A 67 -4.91 -20.91 0.68
N PHE A 68 -3.70 -20.45 0.34
CA PHE A 68 -2.63 -21.32 -0.18
C PHE A 68 -1.45 -21.50 0.77
N ASP A 69 -1.47 -20.85 1.95
CA ASP A 69 -0.38 -20.86 2.93
C ASP A 69 0.98 -20.50 2.30
N ARG A 70 0.96 -19.48 1.44
CA ARG A 70 2.14 -19.00 0.70
C ARG A 70 2.41 -17.53 0.98
N ASN A 71 3.66 -17.21 1.27
CA ASN A 71 4.12 -15.84 1.42
C ASN A 71 3.86 -15.03 0.15
N GLN A 72 3.45 -13.78 0.32
CA GLN A 72 3.13 -12.86 -0.77
C GLN A 72 4.05 -11.65 -0.77
N SER A 73 4.18 -11.02 -1.93
CA SER A 73 4.94 -9.79 -2.09
C SER A 73 4.16 -8.77 -2.91
N ILE A 74 3.99 -7.56 -2.37
CA ILE A 74 3.48 -6.40 -3.10
C ILE A 74 4.68 -5.54 -3.51
N ILE A 75 4.89 -5.40 -4.81
CA ILE A 75 6.00 -4.61 -5.36
C ILE A 75 5.44 -3.30 -5.89
N VAL A 76 5.89 -2.18 -5.31
CA VAL A 76 5.48 -0.84 -5.72
C VAL A 76 6.65 -0.16 -6.42
N SER A 77 6.49 0.15 -7.71
CA SER A 77 7.53 0.74 -8.56
C SER A 77 7.05 2.05 -9.19
N GLY A 78 8.00 2.86 -9.66
CA GLY A 78 7.73 4.17 -10.26
C GLY A 78 8.83 5.19 -9.97
N GLU A 79 8.79 6.32 -10.67
CA GLU A 79 9.75 7.42 -10.47
C GLU A 79 9.64 8.07 -9.09
N SER A 80 10.62 8.89 -8.71
CA SER A 80 10.51 9.69 -7.48
C SER A 80 9.32 10.63 -7.58
N GLY A 81 8.52 10.73 -6.51
CA GLY A 81 7.28 11.51 -6.50
C GLY A 81 6.03 10.76 -7.03
N ALA A 82 6.18 9.56 -7.59
CA ALA A 82 5.04 8.82 -8.17
C ALA A 82 4.02 8.28 -7.15
N GLY A 83 4.26 8.40 -5.83
CA GLY A 83 3.33 7.93 -4.79
C GLY A 83 3.65 6.56 -4.19
N LYS A 84 4.83 5.96 -4.49
CA LYS A 84 5.22 4.61 -4.01
C LYS A 84 5.04 4.42 -2.49
N THR A 85 5.57 5.35 -1.70
CA THR A 85 5.50 5.32 -0.22
C THR A 85 4.07 5.41 0.29
N VAL A 86 3.23 6.22 -0.37
CA VAL A 86 1.81 6.39 -0.05
C VAL A 86 1.04 5.10 -0.32
N SER A 87 1.24 4.48 -1.48
CA SER A 87 0.61 3.20 -1.81
C SER A 87 1.00 2.09 -0.84
N ALA A 88 2.29 1.99 -0.50
CA ALA A 88 2.77 1.01 0.48
C ALA A 88 2.13 1.25 1.87
N LYS A 89 2.01 2.52 2.30
CA LYS A 89 1.36 2.88 3.57
C LYS A 89 -0.11 2.43 3.61
N PHE A 90 -0.86 2.64 2.52
CA PHE A 90 -2.26 2.23 2.47
C PHE A 90 -2.43 0.71 2.41
N ALA A 91 -1.58 -0.02 1.70
CA ALA A 91 -1.57 -1.48 1.73
C ALA A 91 -1.29 -2.02 3.16
N MET A 92 -0.34 -1.43 3.89
CA MET A 92 -0.07 -1.80 5.29
C MET A 92 -1.25 -1.53 6.21
N ARG A 93 -1.91 -0.36 6.06
CA ARG A 93 -3.12 -0.01 6.83
C ARG A 93 -4.26 -1.00 6.59
N TYR A 94 -4.41 -1.47 5.35
CA TYR A 94 -5.39 -2.49 5.01
C TYR A 94 -5.15 -3.78 5.80
N PHE A 95 -3.93 -4.33 5.76
CA PHE A 95 -3.58 -5.54 6.50
C PHE A 95 -3.77 -5.38 8.00
N ALA A 96 -3.46 -4.22 8.55
CA ALA A 96 -3.67 -3.95 9.97
C ALA A 96 -5.13 -3.95 10.38
N THR A 97 -6.01 -3.47 9.49
CA THR A 97 -7.45 -3.41 9.76
C THR A 97 -8.11 -4.79 9.62
N VAL A 98 -7.74 -5.56 8.59
CA VAL A 98 -8.34 -6.87 8.31
C VAL A 98 -7.70 -8.01 9.12
N GLY A 99 -6.39 -7.94 9.35
CA GLY A 99 -5.62 -8.91 10.13
C GLY A 99 -5.40 -8.52 11.60
N GLY A 100 -5.99 -7.42 12.07
CA GLY A 100 -5.92 -6.99 13.48
C GLY A 100 -7.16 -7.39 14.26
N SER A 101 -7.00 -7.78 15.53
CA SER A 101 -8.14 -7.79 16.46
C SER A 101 -8.56 -6.34 16.75
N GLN A 102 -9.86 -6.11 17.01
CA GLN A 102 -10.39 -4.77 17.33
C GLN A 102 -9.71 -4.09 18.53
N ALA A 103 -8.95 -4.84 19.34
CA ALA A 103 -8.05 -4.30 20.34
C ALA A 103 -6.69 -3.98 19.70
N GLU A 104 -6.59 -2.79 19.10
CA GLU A 104 -5.36 -2.10 18.66
C GLU A 104 -4.08 -2.94 18.65
N THR A 105 -3.76 -3.55 17.51
CA THR A 105 -2.45 -4.18 17.37
C THR A 105 -1.38 -3.09 17.39
N GLN A 106 -0.69 -2.94 18.52
CA GLN A 106 0.46 -2.03 18.67
C GLN A 106 1.50 -2.19 17.56
N VAL A 107 1.52 -3.35 16.89
CA VAL A 107 2.35 -3.65 15.73
C VAL A 107 2.03 -2.72 14.56
N GLU A 108 0.76 -2.47 14.23
CA GLU A 108 0.38 -1.50 13.18
C GLU A 108 0.96 -0.12 13.52
N ARG A 109 0.65 0.39 14.72
CA ARG A 109 1.11 1.70 15.16
C ARG A 109 2.64 1.79 15.12
N LYS A 110 3.36 0.74 15.52
CA LYS A 110 4.83 0.68 15.48
C LYS A 110 5.36 0.66 14.05
N VAL A 111 4.75 -0.10 13.14
CA VAL A 111 5.14 -0.13 11.72
C VAL A 111 4.88 1.21 11.07
N LEU A 112 3.72 1.82 11.29
CA LEU A 112 3.41 3.15 10.76
C LEU A 112 4.27 4.25 11.40
N ALA A 113 4.59 4.15 12.69
CA ALA A 113 5.48 5.08 13.40
C ALA A 113 6.95 4.95 12.97
N SER A 114 7.35 3.82 12.37
CA SER A 114 8.68 3.70 11.77
C SER A 114 8.85 4.57 10.52
N ASN A 115 7.75 4.93 9.82
CA ASN A 115 7.84 5.72 8.59
C ASN A 115 8.45 7.11 8.83
N PRO A 116 7.96 7.95 9.76
CA PRO A 116 8.59 9.24 10.04
C PRO A 116 10.08 9.16 10.38
N ILE A 117 10.50 8.13 11.13
CA ILE A 117 11.90 7.93 11.51
C ILE A 117 12.74 7.65 10.25
N MET A 118 12.28 6.71 9.41
CA MET A 118 12.96 6.33 8.17
C MET A 118 13.00 7.47 7.16
N GLU A 119 11.93 8.27 7.09
CA GLU A 119 11.88 9.46 6.24
C GLU A 119 12.87 10.52 6.75
N ALA A 120 12.97 10.74 8.06
CA ALA A 120 13.89 11.72 8.62
C ALA A 120 15.37 11.41 8.37
N ILE A 121 15.76 10.13 8.31
CA ILE A 121 17.15 9.71 8.13
C ILE A 121 17.52 9.30 6.70
N GLY A 122 16.53 8.96 5.86
CA GLY A 122 16.76 8.37 4.54
C GLY A 122 16.08 9.11 3.38
N ASN A 123 15.30 10.16 3.65
CA ASN A 123 14.77 11.02 2.61
C ASN A 123 15.54 12.33 2.53
N ALA A 124 15.59 12.89 1.32
CA ALA A 124 16.16 14.19 1.06
C ALA A 124 15.32 14.96 0.03
N LYS A 125 15.38 16.29 0.11
CA LYS A 125 14.83 17.16 -0.92
C LYS A 125 15.68 17.04 -2.19
N THR A 126 15.01 16.89 -3.33
CA THR A 126 15.62 16.86 -4.66
C THR A 126 14.96 17.88 -5.56
N THR A 127 15.47 18.07 -6.78
CA THR A 127 14.85 18.95 -7.78
C THR A 127 13.46 18.48 -8.24
N ARG A 128 13.11 17.19 -8.04
CA ARG A 128 11.85 16.58 -8.52
C ARG A 128 10.85 16.24 -7.41
N ASN A 129 11.29 16.12 -6.17
CA ASN A 129 10.49 15.68 -5.05
C ASN A 129 11.10 16.21 -3.74
N ASP A 130 10.28 16.90 -2.94
CA ASP A 130 10.68 17.50 -1.67
C ASP A 130 10.97 16.46 -0.57
N ASN A 131 10.45 15.24 -0.70
CA ASN A 131 10.64 14.15 0.24
C ASN A 131 11.02 12.84 -0.49
N SER A 132 12.13 12.88 -1.23
CA SER A 132 12.59 11.72 -2.02
C SER A 132 13.34 10.72 -1.15
N SER A 133 12.83 9.50 -1.03
CA SER A 133 13.60 8.39 -0.43
C SER A 133 14.85 8.11 -1.27
N ARG A 134 16.00 8.07 -0.59
CA ARG A 134 17.32 7.77 -1.17
C ARG A 134 17.80 6.36 -0.77
N PHE A 135 16.85 5.47 -0.50
CA PHE A 135 17.07 4.05 -0.17
C PHE A 135 15.88 3.21 -0.64
N GLY A 136 16.13 1.93 -0.91
CA GLY A 136 15.10 0.92 -1.10
C GLY A 136 14.62 0.39 0.25
N LYS A 137 13.30 0.22 0.40
CA LYS A 137 12.66 -0.26 1.63
C LYS A 137 11.89 -1.55 1.35
N TYR A 138 12.16 -2.58 2.13
CA TYR A 138 11.40 -3.83 2.15
C TYR A 138 10.85 -4.05 3.55
N ILE A 139 9.54 -4.24 3.66
CA ILE A 139 8.84 -4.46 4.93
C ILE A 139 8.18 -5.84 4.84
N GLU A 140 8.62 -6.74 5.70
CA GLU A 140 8.05 -8.07 5.90
C GLU A 140 6.99 -7.96 7.01
N ILE A 141 5.74 -8.29 6.73
CA ILE A 141 4.68 -8.37 7.74
C ILE A 141 4.45 -9.83 8.06
N SER A 142 4.54 -10.19 9.35
CA SER A 142 4.36 -11.56 9.82
C SER A 142 2.93 -11.77 10.30
N PHE A 143 2.32 -12.86 9.84
CA PHE A 143 0.98 -13.28 10.24
C PHE A 143 1.04 -14.60 11.03
N SER A 144 0.12 -14.77 11.96
CA SER A 144 -0.10 -16.03 12.68
C SER A 144 -0.81 -17.05 11.77
N LYS A 145 -0.97 -18.29 12.27
CA LYS A 145 -1.80 -19.32 11.61
C LYS A 145 -3.28 -18.93 11.53
N GLN A 146 -3.73 -18.00 12.37
CA GLN A 146 -5.07 -17.43 12.34
C GLN A 146 -5.14 -16.16 11.46
N HIS A 147 -4.10 -15.91 10.66
CA HIS A 147 -3.97 -14.76 9.77
C HIS A 147 -4.03 -13.40 10.48
N SER A 148 -3.68 -13.36 11.76
CA SER A 148 -3.53 -12.12 12.51
C SER A 148 -2.10 -11.58 12.43
N ILE A 149 -1.91 -10.26 12.37
CA ILE A 149 -0.56 -9.67 12.41
C ILE A 149 0.12 -9.96 13.76
N VAL A 150 1.34 -10.51 13.72
CA VAL A 150 2.16 -10.80 14.91
C VAL A 150 3.43 -9.95 14.98
N GLY A 151 3.86 -9.38 13.86
CA GLY A 151 5.09 -8.61 13.82
C GLY A 151 5.39 -8.03 12.45
N ALA A 152 6.47 -7.26 12.37
CA ALA A 152 7.03 -6.82 11.12
C ALA A 152 8.54 -6.68 11.22
N HIS A 153 9.23 -6.89 10.11
CA HIS A 153 10.67 -6.75 9.97
C HIS A 153 10.96 -5.86 8.76
N MET A 154 12.01 -5.04 8.84
CA MET A 154 12.35 -4.09 7.79
C MET A 154 13.78 -4.30 7.34
N ARG A 155 13.98 -4.30 6.01
CA ARG A 155 15.30 -4.31 5.38
C ARG A 155 15.42 -3.08 4.50
N THR A 156 16.58 -2.44 4.57
CA THR A 156 16.94 -1.29 3.75
C THR A 156 18.05 -1.66 2.80
N TYR A 157 17.98 -1.15 1.58
CA TYR A 157 18.96 -1.44 0.53
C TYR A 157 19.40 -0.14 -0.15
N LEU A 158 20.63 -0.11 -0.65
CA LEU A 158 21.11 0.94 -1.57
C LEU A 158 20.89 2.37 -1.02
N LEU A 159 21.31 2.61 0.22
CA LEU A 159 21.37 3.98 0.76
C LEU A 159 22.43 4.76 -0.01
N GLU A 160 22.08 5.95 -0.48
CA GLU A 160 23.00 6.88 -1.15
C GLU A 160 23.94 7.60 -0.18
#